data_AF-A0AA85K4D3-F1
#
_entry.id   AF-A0AA85K4D3-F1
#
_cell.length_a   1.000
_cell.length_b   1.000
_cell.length_c   1.000
_cell.angle_alpha   90.00
_cell.angle_beta   90.00
_cell.angle_gamma   90.00
#
_symmetry.space_group_name_H-M   'P 1'
#
loop_
_entity.id
_entity.type
_entity.pdbx_description
1 polymer ?
#
loop_
_entity_poly.entity_id
_entity_poly.type
_entity_poly.pdbx_seq_one_letter_code
_entity_poly.pdbx_strand_id
1 'polypeptide(L)'
;MKVDWQCPDWRSYNTDHPSLKAHVEKLAKHGLKDPWIRNYAWHYSPKIYKTRFQWVKELFLRRLPHGIALGLAATVVINGFDHWRRQQEHHVSTAEH
;
A
#
# COMPACT_ATOMS: atom_id res chain seq x y z
N MET A 1 19.87 27.17 2.52
CA MET A 1 18.56 26.51 2.66
C MET A 1 18.14 26.59 4.12
N LYS A 2 17.04 27.27 4.42
CA LYS A 2 16.43 27.23 5.76
C LYS A 2 15.46 26.04 5.75
N VAL A 3 15.69 25.05 6.60
CA VAL A 3 14.80 23.90 6.71
C VAL A 3 13.74 24.28 7.74
N ASP A 4 12.51 24.49 7.30
CA ASP A 4 11.37 24.80 8.16
C ASP A 4 10.81 23.51 8.81
N TRP A 5 11.68 22.76 9.49
CA TRP A 5 11.27 21.55 10.19
C TRP A 5 10.64 21.91 11.53
N GLN A 6 9.36 21.57 11.70
CA GLN A 6 8.67 21.70 12.97
C GLN A 6 8.70 20.37 13.73
N CYS A 7 9.21 20.42 14.96
CA CYS A 7 9.22 19.27 15.84
C CYS A 7 7.77 18.84 16.15
N PRO A 8 7.40 17.56 15.96
CA PRO A 8 6.07 17.07 16.32
C PRO A 8 5.85 17.15 17.85
N ASP A 9 4.62 17.41 18.27
CA ASP A 9 4.28 17.46 19.69
C ASP A 9 4.49 16.08 20.35
N TRP A 10 5.40 16.03 21.32
CA TRP A 10 5.78 14.82 22.03
C TRP A 10 4.63 14.20 22.84
N ARG A 11 3.63 15.01 23.21
CA ARG A 11 2.46 14.55 23.98
C ARG A 11 1.56 13.62 23.18
N SER A 12 1.69 13.60 21.86
CA SER A 12 0.94 12.70 21.00
C SER A 12 1.40 11.23 21.10
N TYR A 13 2.59 10.97 21.65
CA TYR A 13 3.16 9.63 21.76
C TYR A 13 2.70 8.94 23.05
N ASN A 14 1.58 8.23 22.97
CA ASN A 14 1.01 7.47 24.08
C ASN A 14 1.52 6.01 24.10
N THR A 15 1.51 5.40 25.29
CA THR A 15 1.92 4.00 25.50
C THR A 15 0.80 3.00 25.22
N ASP A 16 -0.22 3.40 24.45
CA ASP A 16 -1.42 2.60 24.25
C ASP A 16 -1.27 1.41 23.31
N HIS A 17 -0.19 1.40 22.52
CA HIS A 17 0.06 0.35 21.54
C HIS A 17 0.20 -1.02 22.22
N PRO A 18 -0.43 -2.09 21.67
CA PRO A 18 -0.46 -3.41 22.30
C PRO A 18 0.93 -3.98 22.59
N SER A 19 1.92 -3.74 21.72
CA SER A 19 3.30 -4.20 21.95
C SER A 19 3.97 -3.51 23.15
N LEU A 20 3.69 -2.22 23.38
CA LEU A 20 4.22 -1.48 24.53
C LEU A 20 3.54 -1.94 25.82
N LYS A 21 2.21 -2.13 25.79
CA LYS A 21 1.45 -2.68 26.92
C LYS A 21 1.95 -4.07 27.32
N ALA A 22 2.18 -4.95 26.34
CA ALA A 22 2.75 -6.27 26.59
C ALA A 22 4.16 -6.21 27.20
N HIS A 23 4.98 -5.23 26.81
CA HIS A 23 6.30 -5.03 27.41
C HIS A 23 6.21 -4.57 28.86
N VAL A 24 5.36 -3.58 29.14
CA VAL A 24 5.10 -3.10 30.51
C VAL A 24 4.56 -4.23 31.39
N GLU A 25 3.63 -5.03 30.89
CA GLU A 25 3.07 -6.16 31.64
C GLU A 25 4.14 -7.23 31.95
N LYS A 26 5.04 -7.53 30.99
CA LYS A 26 6.16 -8.44 31.22
C LYS A 26 7.12 -7.92 32.28
N LEU A 27 7.46 -6.63 32.25
CA LEU A 27 8.31 -6.02 33.27
C LEU A 27 7.63 -6.00 34.64
N ALA A 28 6.33 -5.70 34.68
CA ALA A 28 5.55 -5.72 35.91
C ALA A 28 5.52 -7.10 36.57
N LYS A 29 5.51 -8.19 35.77
CA LYS A 29 5.65 -9.57 36.29
C LYS A 29 6.98 -9.81 37.00
N HIS A 30 8.01 -9.06 36.66
CA HIS A 30 9.31 -9.07 37.35
C HIS A 30 9.43 -8.00 38.44
N GLY A 31 8.40 -7.18 38.67
CA GLY A 31 8.45 -6.05 39.60
C GLY A 31 9.23 -4.84 39.09
N LEU A 32 9.56 -4.80 37.79
CA LEU A 32 10.29 -3.69 37.17
C LEU A 32 9.35 -2.72 36.47
N LYS A 33 9.76 -1.45 36.41
CA LYS A 33 9.10 -0.39 35.65
C LYS A 33 10.12 0.31 34.76
N ASP A 34 9.85 0.36 33.45
CA ASP A 34 10.68 1.08 32.50
C ASP A 34 10.25 2.56 32.40
N PRO A 35 11.11 3.53 32.74
CA PRO A 35 10.81 4.96 32.59
C PRO A 35 10.87 5.45 31.14
N TRP A 36 11.51 4.71 30.23
CA TRP A 36 11.73 5.12 28.83
C TRP A 36 10.69 4.57 27.86
N ILE A 37 9.69 3.83 28.33
CA ILE A 37 8.63 3.23 27.50
C ILE A 37 7.97 4.23 26.54
N ARG A 38 7.78 5.49 26.97
CA ARG A 38 7.18 6.55 26.16
C ARG A 38 8.11 7.04 25.06
N ASN A 39 9.43 6.98 25.27
CA ASN A 39 10.41 7.30 24.24
C ASN A 39 10.32 6.32 23.06
N TYR A 40 9.93 5.07 23.29
CA TYR A 40 9.76 4.10 22.19
C TYR A 40 8.39 4.20 21.50
N ALA A 41 7.47 5.00 22.03
CA ALA A 41 6.11 5.10 21.49
C ALA A 41 6.06 5.71 20.08
N TRP A 42 7.02 6.57 19.71
CA TRP A 42 7.08 7.12 18.35
C TRP A 42 7.25 6.04 17.29
N HIS A 43 7.97 4.94 17.61
CA HIS A 43 8.20 3.85 16.66
C HIS A 43 6.90 3.15 16.26
N TYR A 44 5.91 3.15 17.16
CA TYR A 44 4.59 2.57 16.94
C TYR A 44 3.55 3.59 16.48
N SER A 45 3.96 4.83 16.19
CA SER A 45 3.05 5.85 15.67
C SER A 45 2.52 5.42 14.30
N PRO A 46 1.22 5.61 13.99
CA PRO A 46 0.63 5.22 12.70
C PRO A 46 1.30 5.85 11.47
N LYS A 47 2.03 6.96 11.68
CA LYS A 47 2.80 7.64 10.62
C LYS A 47 4.01 6.82 10.16
N ILE A 48 4.56 5.98 11.04
CA ILE A 48 5.81 5.26 10.84
C ILE A 48 5.52 3.75 10.78
N TYR A 49 4.80 3.25 11.79
CA TYR A 49 4.38 1.87 11.86
C TYR A 49 3.13 1.64 11.02
N LYS A 50 3.31 0.95 9.90
CA LYS A 50 2.21 0.45 9.09
C LYS A 50 1.97 -1.02 9.44
N THR A 51 0.73 -1.37 9.72
CA THR A 51 0.35 -2.77 9.93
C THR A 51 0.60 -3.58 8.66
N ARG A 52 0.94 -4.87 8.78
CA ARG A 52 1.14 -5.78 7.62
C ARG A 52 0.02 -5.67 6.58
N PHE A 53 -1.23 -5.61 7.03
CA PHE A 53 -2.39 -5.43 6.15
C PHE A 53 -2.40 -4.07 5.43
N GLN A 54 -2.03 -2.99 6.11
CA GLN A 54 -1.91 -1.66 5.49
C GLN A 54 -0.81 -1.65 4.42
N TRP A 55 0.31 -2.32 4.68
CA TRP A 55 1.39 -2.53 3.71
C TRP A 55 0.91 -3.27 2.46
N VAL A 56 0.23 -4.41 2.65
CA VAL A 56 -0.33 -5.21 1.55
C VAL A 56 -1.35 -4.37 0.76
N LYS A 57 -2.25 -3.67 1.45
CA LYS A 57 -3.22 -2.77 0.82
C LYS A 57 -2.54 -1.70 -0.03
N GLU A 58 -1.51 -1.05 0.49
CA GLU A 58 -0.80 0.01 -0.21
C GLU A 58 0.03 -0.51 -1.39
N LEU A 59 0.60 -1.71 -1.28
CA LEU A 59 1.38 -2.30 -2.37
C LEU A 59 0.48 -2.79 -3.51
N PHE A 60 -0.56 -3.56 -3.18
CA PHE A 60 -1.41 -4.21 -4.18
C PHE A 60 -2.56 -3.32 -4.65
N LEU A 61 -3.34 -2.75 -3.73
CA LEU A 61 -4.56 -2.01 -4.10
C LEU A 61 -4.27 -0.62 -4.66
N ARG A 62 -3.14 0.00 -4.32
CA ARG A 62 -2.78 1.33 -4.88
C ARG A 62 -2.47 1.26 -6.38
N ARG A 63 -1.94 0.13 -6.86
CA ARG A 63 -1.57 -0.06 -8.27
C ARG A 63 -2.59 -0.86 -9.08
N LEU A 64 -3.52 -1.54 -8.41
CA LEU A 64 -4.59 -2.30 -9.03
C LEU A 64 -5.37 -1.53 -10.13
N PRO A 65 -5.85 -0.28 -9.91
CA PRO A 65 -6.65 0.40 -10.94
C PRO A 65 -5.86 0.66 -12.22
N HIS A 66 -4.56 0.94 -12.13
CA HIS A 66 -3.69 1.10 -13.29
C HIS A 66 -3.53 -0.21 -14.06
N GLY A 67 -3.38 -1.33 -13.35
CA GLY A 67 -3.32 -2.66 -13.95
C GLY A 67 -4.62 -3.03 -14.69
N ILE A 68 -5.78 -2.73 -14.09
CA ILE A 68 -7.08 -2.96 -14.72
C ILE A 68 -7.23 -2.10 -15.98
N ALA A 69 -6.89 -0.82 -15.91
CA ALA A 69 -6.98 0.08 -17.06
C ALA A 69 -6.11 -0.38 -18.24
N LEU A 70 -4.86 -0.78 -17.96
CA LEU A 70 -3.95 -1.33 -18.98
C LEU A 70 -4.47 -2.64 -19.57
N GLY A 71 -5.01 -3.53 -18.72
CA GLY A 71 -5.61 -4.80 -19.17
C GLY A 71 -6.78 -4.57 -20.12
N LEU A 72 -7.71 -3.69 -19.76
CA LEU A 72 -8.86 -3.36 -20.60
C LEU A 72 -8.43 -2.71 -21.92
N ALA A 73 -7.48 -1.77 -21.88
CA ALA A 73 -6.94 -1.15 -23.09
C ALA A 73 -6.32 -2.18 -24.03
N ALA A 74 -5.52 -3.11 -23.49
CA ALA A 74 -4.93 -4.20 -24.28
C ALA A 74 -6.00 -5.10 -24.90
N THR A 75 -7.04 -5.47 -24.15
CA THR A 75 -8.15 -6.29 -24.67
C THR A 75 -8.88 -5.60 -25.82
N VAL A 76 -9.15 -4.30 -25.72
CA VAL A 76 -9.79 -3.54 -26.80
C VAL A 76 -8.90 -3.49 -28.04
N VAL A 77 -7.60 -3.24 -27.87
CA VAL A 77 -6.64 -3.20 -28.98
C VAL A 77 -6.55 -4.55 -29.70
N ILE A 78 -6.41 -5.64 -28.94
CA ILE A 78 -6.30 -7.00 -29.50
C ILE A 78 -7.57 -7.37 -30.26
N ASN A 79 -8.75 -7.19 -29.64
CA ASN A 79 -10.02 -7.53 -30.28
C ASN A 79 -10.29 -6.65 -31.52
N GLY A 80 -9.95 -5.37 -31.46
CA GLY A 80 -10.08 -4.44 -32.59
C GLY A 80 -9.17 -4.83 -33.76
N PHE A 81 -7.90 -5.14 -33.48
CA PHE A 81 -6.94 -5.59 -34.48
C PHE A 81 -7.38 -6.91 -35.14
N ASP A 82 -7.83 -7.87 -34.34
CA ASP A 82 -8.33 -9.16 -34.85
C ASP A 82 -9.59 -9.00 -35.70
N HIS A 83 -10.50 -8.09 -35.33
CA HIS A 83 -11.68 -7.80 -36.14
C HIS A 83 -11.31 -7.18 -37.49
N TRP A 84 -10.42 -6.18 -37.50
CA TRP A 84 -9.93 -5.55 -38.72
C TRP A 84 -9.22 -6.54 -39.65
N ARG A 85 -8.37 -7.42 -39.10
CA ARG A 85 -7.68 -8.46 -39.86
C ARG A 85 -8.64 -9.44 -40.54
N ARG A 86 -9.65 -9.93 -39.81
CA ARG A 86 -10.68 -10.83 -40.37
C ARG A 86 -11.50 -10.17 -41.48
N GLN A 87 -11.80 -8.87 -41.39
CA GLN A 87 -12.49 -8.17 -42.48
C GLN A 87 -11.67 -8.16 -43.76
N GLN A 88 -10.35 -7.94 -43.69
CA GLN A 88 -9.51 -7.97 -44.89
C GLN A 88 -9.49 -9.36 -45.55
N GLU A 89 -9.38 -10.43 -44.77
CA GLU A 89 -9.40 -11.80 -45.28
C GLU A 89 -10.72 -12.13 -46.01
N HIS A 90 -11.86 -11.71 -45.46
CA HIS A 90 -13.17 -11.88 -46.12
C HIS A 90 -13.30 -11.09 -47.43
N HIS A 91 -12.77 -9.86 -47.49
CA HIS A 91 -12.80 -9.06 -48.71
C HIS A 91 -11.95 -9.65 -49.84
N VAL A 92 -10.77 -10.23 -49.51
CA VAL A 92 -9.93 -10.91 -50.50
C VAL A 92 -10.61 -12.16 -51.04
N SER A 93 -11.17 -13.01 -50.17
CA SER A 93 -11.86 -14.24 -50.60
C SER A 93 -13.11 -13.99 -51.45
N THR A 94 -13.81 -12.88 -51.25
CA THR A 94 -14.99 -12.52 -52.06
C THR A 94 -14.61 -11.96 -53.44
N ALA A 95 -13.38 -11.42 -53.58
CA ALA A 95 -12.87 -10.92 -54.86
C ALA A 95 -12.29 -12.03 -55.75
N GLU A 96 -11.99 -13.20 -55.18
CA GLU A 96 -11.50 -14.39 -55.91
C GLU A 96 -12.61 -15.32 -56.40
N HIS A 97 -13.88 -15.07 -56.02
CA HIS A 97 -15.07 -15.77 -56.50
C HIS A 97 -15.84 -14.93 -57.54
#